data_AF-A0A645GJS9-F1
#
_entry.id   AF-A0A645GJS9-F1
#
_cell.length_a   1.000
_cell.length_b   1.000
_cell.length_c   1.000
_cell.angle_alpha   90.00
_cell.angle_beta   90.00
_cell.angle_gamma   90.00
#
_symmetry.space_group_name_H-M   'P 1'
#
loop_
_entity.id
_entity.type
_entity.pdbx_description
1 polymer ?
#
loop_
_entity_poly.entity_id
_entity_poly.type
_entity_poly.pdbx_seq_one_letter_code
_entity_poly.pdbx_strand_id
1 'polypeptide(L)'
;MLYGRYNHFRLSDLKLLFDYILESRYGNFYGSIDTQRIVTSFFEYNREREETFAKIEERQRAAKKKAENEKPYTPPDLSKYENIYGILKGGEKYIESLAREKSV
;
A
#
# COMPACT_ATOMS: atom_id res chain seq x y z
N MET A 1 -18.84 10.36 9.71
CA MET A 1 -18.67 11.02 8.40
C MET A 1 -18.88 10.00 7.29
N LEU A 2 -19.90 10.16 6.45
CA LEU A 2 -20.12 9.28 5.28
C LEU A 2 -18.99 9.38 4.24
N TYR A 3 -18.38 10.56 4.11
CA TYR A 3 -17.37 10.85 3.09
C TYR A 3 -16.12 9.96 3.19
N GLY A 4 -15.65 9.66 4.40
CA GLY A 4 -14.50 8.78 4.61
C GLY A 4 -14.78 7.32 4.24
N ARG A 5 -16.05 6.87 4.34
CA ARG A 5 -16.45 5.49 4.01
C ARG A 5 -16.54 5.27 2.50
N TYR A 6 -16.88 6.30 1.72
CA TYR A 6 -17.06 6.20 0.26
C TYR A 6 -16.03 7.01 -0.54
N ASN A 7 -14.85 7.29 0.04
CA ASN A 7 -13.81 8.09 -0.62
C ASN A 7 -13.27 7.46 -1.93
N HIS A 8 -13.58 6.18 -2.16
CA HIS A 8 -13.27 5.46 -3.39
C HIS A 8 -14.33 5.64 -4.50
N PHE A 9 -15.51 6.17 -4.18
CA PHE A 9 -16.60 6.37 -5.14
C PHE A 9 -16.39 7.69 -5.91
N ARG A 10 -16.09 7.60 -7.20
CA ARG A 10 -15.90 8.76 -8.08
C ARG A 10 -17.15 9.05 -8.88
N LEU A 11 -17.24 10.25 -9.46
CA LEU A 11 -18.35 10.62 -10.35
C LEU A 11 -18.48 9.65 -11.54
N SER A 12 -17.36 9.14 -12.05
CA SER A 12 -17.37 8.12 -13.12
C SER A 12 -18.04 6.80 -12.70
N ASP A 13 -17.97 6.45 -11.41
CA ASP A 13 -18.64 5.27 -10.86
C ASP A 13 -20.16 5.42 -10.87
N LEU A 14 -20.66 6.64 -10.75
CA LEU A 14 -22.10 6.91 -10.81
C LEU A 14 -22.68 6.51 -12.17
N LYS A 15 -21.96 6.84 -13.26
CA LYS A 15 -22.35 6.40 -14.61
C LYS A 15 -22.35 4.88 -14.72
N LEU A 16 -21.28 4.23 -14.26
CA LEU A 16 -21.15 2.77 -14.34
C LEU A 16 -22.27 2.07 -13.56
N LEU A 17 -22.60 2.58 -12.37
CA LEU A 17 -23.70 2.09 -11.54
C LEU A 17 -25.04 2.19 -12.29
N PHE A 18 -25.33 3.33 -12.90
CA PHE A 18 -26.57 3.49 -13.67
C PHE A 18 -26.62 2.57 -14.89
N ASP A 19 -25.51 2.38 -15.59
CA ASP A 19 -25.43 1.44 -16.70
C ASP A 19 -25.73 -0.01 -16.20
N TYR A 20 -25.21 -0.41 -15.04
CA TYR A 20 -25.50 -1.72 -14.43
C TYR A 20 -26.94 -1.88 -13.95
N ILE A 21 -27.54 -0.81 -13.44
CA ILE A 21 -28.96 -0.74 -13.08
C ILE A 21 -29.82 -0.94 -14.35
N LEU A 22 -29.47 -0.30 -15.47
CA LEU A 22 -30.17 -0.46 -16.75
C LEU A 22 -30.01 -1.87 -17.32
N GLU A 23 -28.82 -2.47 -17.18
CA GLU A 23 -28.56 -3.88 -17.50
C GLU A 23 -29.23 -4.86 -16.53
N SER A 24 -29.92 -4.36 -15.50
CA SER A 24 -30.60 -5.15 -14.47
C SER A 24 -29.69 -6.11 -13.69
N ARG A 25 -28.40 -5.78 -13.56
CA ARG A 25 -27.42 -6.59 -12.80
C ARG A 25 -27.74 -6.69 -11.32
N TYR A 26 -28.35 -5.64 -10.78
CA TYR A 26 -28.75 -5.53 -9.38
C TYR A 26 -30.29 -5.65 -9.22
N GLY A 27 -30.97 -6.24 -10.21
CA GLY A 27 -32.41 -6.46 -10.25
C GLY A 27 -33.17 -5.62 -11.28
N ASN A 28 -34.40 -6.05 -11.60
CA ASN A 28 -35.24 -5.45 -12.65
C ASN A 28 -36.16 -4.36 -12.10
N PHE A 29 -36.26 -3.21 -12.77
CA PHE A 29 -37.24 -2.16 -12.45
C PHE A 29 -38.53 -2.38 -13.24
N TYR A 30 -39.64 -2.71 -12.56
CA TYR A 30 -40.93 -2.97 -13.20
C TYR A 30 -41.81 -1.71 -13.22
N GLY A 31 -41.39 -0.70 -13.97
CA GLY A 31 -42.24 0.45 -14.32
C GLY A 31 -42.27 1.62 -13.33
N SER A 32 -41.66 1.51 -12.16
CA SER A 32 -41.42 2.64 -11.25
C SER A 32 -39.98 2.68 -10.76
N ILE A 33 -39.47 3.90 -10.57
CA ILE A 33 -38.15 4.13 -9.98
C ILE A 33 -38.29 3.90 -8.47
N ASP A 34 -37.83 2.73 -8.02
CA ASP A 34 -37.78 2.35 -6.62
C ASP A 34 -36.47 2.88 -6.00
N THR A 35 -36.60 3.87 -5.11
CA THR A 35 -35.46 4.49 -4.43
C THR A 35 -34.72 3.50 -3.53
N GLN A 36 -35.43 2.54 -2.94
CA GLN A 36 -34.82 1.50 -2.11
C GLN A 36 -33.91 0.62 -2.97
N ARG A 37 -34.35 0.25 -4.17
CA ARG A 37 -33.51 -0.50 -5.11
C ARG A 37 -32.28 0.26 -5.54
N ILE A 38 -32.40 1.54 -5.88
CA ILE A 38 -31.23 2.36 -6.23
C ILE A 38 -30.20 2.35 -5.10
N VAL A 39 -30.66 2.50 -3.86
CA VAL A 39 -29.78 2.47 -2.68
C VAL A 39 -29.15 1.09 -2.47
N THR A 40 -29.92 0.01 -2.65
CA THR A 40 -29.38 -1.37 -2.58
C THR A 40 -28.35 -1.63 -3.68
N SER A 41 -28.62 -1.24 -4.92
CA SER A 41 -27.67 -1.35 -6.03
C SER A 41 -26.40 -0.55 -5.77
N PHE A 42 -26.51 0.65 -5.18
CA PHE A 42 -25.36 1.44 -4.78
C PHE A 42 -24.51 0.73 -3.72
N PHE A 43 -25.14 0.07 -2.75
CA PHE A 43 -24.43 -0.70 -1.72
C PHE A 43 -23.71 -1.92 -2.31
N GLU A 44 -24.38 -2.67 -3.18
CA GLU A 44 -23.80 -3.83 -3.87
C GLU A 44 -22.63 -3.44 -4.76
N TYR A 45 -22.79 -2.39 -5.57
CA TYR A 45 -21.74 -1.85 -6.41
C TYR A 45 -20.49 -1.44 -5.62
N ASN A 46 -20.67 -0.75 -4.49
CA ASN A 46 -19.54 -0.34 -3.67
C ASN A 46 -18.79 -1.54 -3.09
N ARG A 47 -19.51 -2.58 -2.63
CA ARG A 47 -18.89 -3.81 -2.14
C ARG A 47 -18.05 -4.47 -3.23
N GLU A 48 -18.57 -4.59 -4.44
CA GLU A 48 -17.84 -5.15 -5.59
C GLU A 48 -16.60 -4.33 -5.96
N ARG A 49 -16.68 -3.00 -5.86
CA ARG A 49 -15.54 -2.11 -6.10
C ARG A 49 -14.47 -2.25 -5.04
N GLU A 50 -14.83 -2.33 -3.77
CA GLU A 50 -13.87 -2.58 -2.67
C GLU A 50 -13.12 -3.90 -2.88
N GLU A 51 -13.82 -4.98 -3.23
CA GLU A 51 -13.20 -6.27 -3.54
C GLU A 51 -12.24 -6.18 -4.74
N THR A 52 -12.64 -5.42 -5.76
CA THR A 52 -11.81 -5.21 -6.96
C THR A 52 -10.54 -4.43 -6.63
N PHE A 53 -10.65 -3.37 -5.82
CA PHE A 53 -9.49 -2.60 -5.38
C PHE A 53 -8.54 -3.44 -4.52
N ALA A 54 -9.07 -4.25 -3.60
CA ALA A 54 -8.26 -5.16 -2.79
C ALA A 54 -7.44 -6.13 -3.68
N LYS A 55 -8.06 -6.72 -4.71
CA LYS A 55 -7.37 -7.58 -5.69
C LYS A 55 -6.30 -6.85 -6.48
N ILE A 56 -6.55 -5.59 -6.87
CA ILE A 56 -5.58 -4.76 -7.60
C ILE A 56 -4.39 -4.44 -6.70
N GLU A 57 -4.62 -4.04 -5.46
CA GLU A 57 -3.54 -3.77 -4.50
C GLU A 57 -2.68 -5.00 -4.24
N GLU A 58 -3.30 -6.17 -4.07
CA GLU A 58 -2.59 -7.43 -3.88
C GLU A 58 -1.68 -7.75 -5.07
N ARG A 59 -2.20 -7.60 -6.31
CA ARG A 59 -1.42 -7.77 -7.53
C ARG A 59 -0.25 -6.79 -7.60
N GLN A 60 -0.46 -5.52 -7.24
CA GLN A 60 0.61 -4.52 -7.22
C GLN A 60 1.67 -4.83 -6.17
N ARG A 61 1.28 -5.30 -4.98
CA ARG A 61 2.23 -5.74 -3.94
C ARG A 61 3.05 -6.95 -4.42
N ALA A 62 2.41 -7.93 -5.05
CA ALA A 62 3.10 -9.08 -5.62
C ALA A 62 4.07 -8.67 -6.73
N ALA A 63 3.67 -7.74 -7.61
CA ALA A 63 4.55 -7.21 -8.66
C ALA A 63 5.76 -6.46 -8.08
N LYS A 64 5.56 -5.63 -7.04
CA LYS A 64 6.66 -4.93 -6.36
C LYS A 64 7.65 -5.90 -5.73
N LYS A 65 7.19 -6.96 -5.07
CA LYS A 65 8.07 -8.00 -4.49
C LYS A 65 8.88 -8.74 -5.55
N LYS A 66 8.29 -9.07 -6.70
CA LYS A 66 9.01 -9.68 -7.82
C LYS A 66 10.07 -8.73 -8.39
N ALA A 67 9.70 -7.47 -8.61
CA ALA A 67 10.65 -6.46 -9.08
C ALA A 67 11.79 -6.18 -8.09
N GLU A 68 11.56 -6.32 -6.78
CA GLU A 68 12.60 -6.21 -5.76
C GLU A 68 13.54 -7.42 -5.77
N ASN A 69 13.01 -8.64 -5.92
CA ASN A 69 13.81 -9.86 -6.04
C ASN A 69 14.65 -9.90 -7.33
N GLU A 70 14.18 -9.26 -8.40
CA GLU A 70 14.87 -9.20 -9.70
C GLU A 70 15.92 -8.08 -9.79
N LYS A 71 16.00 -7.18 -8.80
CA LYS A 71 17.05 -6.15 -8.80
C LYS A 71 18.43 -6.83 -8.63
N PRO A 72 19.39 -6.58 -9.53
CA PRO A 72 20.74 -7.06 -9.35
C PRO A 72 21.29 -6.53 -8.03
N TYR A 73 22.00 -7.37 -7.28
CA TYR A 73 22.69 -6.93 -6.07
C TYR A 73 23.63 -5.78 -6.41
N THR A 74 23.29 -4.58 -5.97
CA THR A 74 24.23 -3.45 -5.93
C THR A 74 24.95 -3.50 -4.59
N PRO A 75 26.27 -3.71 -4.57
CA PRO A 75 27.05 -3.60 -3.33
C PRO A 75 26.76 -2.24 -2.68
N PRO A 76 26.55 -2.19 -1.35
CA PRO A 76 26.38 -0.93 -0.66
C PRO A 76 27.62 -0.05 -0.88
N ASP A 77 27.39 1.24 -1.16
CA ASP A 77 28.48 2.20 -1.38
C ASP A 77 29.25 2.43 -0.07
N LEU A 78 30.44 1.84 0.00
CA LEU A 78 31.32 1.89 1.17
C LEU A 78 32.09 3.21 1.30
N SER A 79 32.06 4.11 0.29
CA SER A 79 32.76 5.39 0.34
C SER A 79 32.22 6.33 1.43
N LYS A 80 30.93 6.19 1.77
CA LYS A 80 30.31 6.92 2.88
C LYS A 80 30.85 6.53 4.26
N TYR A 81 31.59 5.43 4.33
CA TYR A 81 32.11 4.82 5.55
C TYR A 81 33.64 4.91 5.67
N GLU A 82 34.29 5.78 4.91
CA GLU A 82 35.75 6.02 4.96
C GLU A 82 36.26 6.28 6.40
N ASN A 83 35.42 6.80 7.29
CA ASN A 83 35.79 7.09 8.68
C ASN A 83 35.65 5.91 9.67
N ILE A 84 35.18 4.73 9.26
CA ILE A 84 35.10 3.59 10.21
C ILE A 84 36.51 3.15 10.63
N TYR A 85 37.50 3.16 9.74
CA TYR A 85 38.88 2.80 10.08
C TYR A 85 39.51 3.77 11.11
N GLY A 86 39.16 5.05 11.05
CA GLY A 86 39.60 6.06 12.03
C GLY A 86 38.96 5.86 13.40
N ILE A 87 37.67 5.50 13.44
CA ILE A 87 36.91 5.21 14.67
C ILE A 87 37.43 3.91 15.33
N LEU A 88 37.71 2.87 14.54
CA LEU A 88 38.25 1.59 15.04
C LEU A 88 39.66 1.75 15.60
N LYS A 89 40.56 2.48 14.91
CA LYS A 89 41.90 2.82 15.45
C LYS A 89 41.84 3.71 16.69
N GLY A 90 40.85 4.61 16.78
CA GLY A 90 40.60 5.41 17.97
C GLY A 90 40.14 4.56 19.16
N GLY A 91 39.33 3.53 18.88
CA GLY A 91 38.89 2.53 19.85
C GLY A 91 40.04 1.69 20.41
N GLU A 92 41.01 1.27 19.59
CA GLU A 92 42.19 0.53 20.05
C GLU A 92 43.00 1.33 21.09
N LYS A 93 43.20 2.63 20.87
CA LYS A 93 43.90 3.51 21.83
C LYS A 93 43.14 3.69 23.14
N TYR A 94 41.80 3.74 23.08
CA TYR A 94 40.95 3.86 24.26
C TYR A 94 40.91 2.55 25.08
N ILE A 95 40.91 1.40 24.40
CA ILE A 95 41.00 0.07 25.02
C ILE A 95 42.37 -0.11 25.68
N GLU A 96 43.46 0.34 25.04
CA GLU A 96 44.81 0.34 25.64
C GLU A 96 44.93 1.26 26.87
N SER A 97 44.27 2.43 26.87
CA SER A 97 44.26 3.32 28.03
C SER A 97 43.45 2.75 29.19
N LEU A 98 42.31 2.12 28.92
CA LEU A 98 41.50 1.44 29.94
C LEU A 98 42.20 0.22 30.55
N ALA A 99 42.96 -0.52 29.74
CA ALA A 99 43.77 -1.64 30.23
C ALA A 99 44.89 -1.15 31.15
N ARG A 100 45.51 0.01 30.86
CA ARG A 100 46.54 0.63 31.69
C ARG A 100 46.00 1.17 33.03
N GLU A 101 44.82 1.77 33.05
CA GLU A 101 44.20 2.26 34.30
C GLU A 101 43.75 1.15 35.24
N LYS A 102 43.37 -0.03 34.73
CA LYS A 102 42.98 -1.19 35.55
C LYS A 102 44.15 -2.02 36.10
N SER A 103 45.39 -1.62 35.79
CA SER A 103 46.62 -2.33 36.19
C SER A 103 47.32 -1.72 37.40
N VAL A 104 46.70 -0.76 38.10
CA VAL A 104 47.21 -0.10 39.31
C VAL A 104 46.34 -0.47 40.51
#